data_AF-A0A939DR61-F1
#
_entry.id   AF-A0A939DR61-F1
#
_cell.length_a   1.000
_cell.length_b   1.000
_cell.length_c   1.000
_cell.angle_alpha   90.00
_cell.angle_beta   90.00
_cell.angle_gamma   90.00
#
_symmetry.space_group_name_H-M   'P 1'
#
loop_
_entity.id
_entity.type
_entity.pdbx_description
1 polymer ?
#
loop_
_entity_poly.entity_id
_entity_poly.type
_entity_poly.pdbx_seq_one_letter_code
_entity_poly.pdbx_strand_id
1 'polypeptide(L)'
;MHCDDRWTTLHKNHEQYELVAQGVKLTALATLFAGLVLNLSPCWLILIQLLLWGQEAIWKTFQARLADYLLALESNPQLPGYYQYWQTQRPSSLGLIIQYGKSAFRPTVLFPYGLILMGLLLVEVV
;
A
#
# COMPACT_ATOMS: atom_id res chain seq x y z
N MET A 1 -9.28 -3.33 30.30
CA MET A 1 -9.04 -4.75 29.97
C MET A 1 -9.51 -5.11 28.56
N HIS A 2 -10.82 -5.16 28.22
CA HIS A 2 -11.24 -5.46 26.83
C HIS A 2 -10.78 -4.43 25.77
N CYS A 3 -10.61 -3.15 26.16
CA CYS A 3 -10.16 -2.11 25.23
C CYS A 3 -8.68 -2.25 24.85
N ASP A 4 -7.86 -2.69 25.80
CA ASP A 4 -6.40 -2.79 25.65
C ASP A 4 -6.05 -3.93 24.68
N ASP A 5 -6.75 -5.06 24.79
CA ASP A 5 -6.58 -6.22 23.89
C ASP A 5 -7.01 -5.89 22.45
N ARG A 6 -8.11 -5.16 22.29
CA ARG A 6 -8.62 -4.72 20.98
C ARG A 6 -7.64 -3.76 20.30
N TRP A 7 -7.15 -2.76 21.02
CA TRP A 7 -6.18 -1.80 20.50
C TRP A 7 -4.89 -2.52 20.09
N THR A 8 -4.36 -3.38 20.95
CA THR A 8 -3.12 -4.13 20.69
C THR A 8 -3.23 -5.02 19.45
N THR A 9 -4.37 -5.69 19.28
CA THR A 9 -4.63 -6.55 18.11
C THR A 9 -4.66 -5.72 16.81
N LEU A 10 -5.34 -4.57 16.83
CA LEU A 10 -5.44 -3.71 15.66
C LEU A 10 -4.12 -3.01 15.33
N HIS A 11 -3.37 -2.57 16.35
CA HIS A 11 -2.03 -2.03 16.18
C HIS A 11 -1.09 -3.05 15.52
N LYS A 12 -1.15 -4.33 15.95
CA LYS A 12 -0.38 -5.40 15.31
C LYS A 12 -0.73 -5.55 13.82
N ASN A 13 -2.01 -5.48 13.47
CA ASN A 13 -2.44 -5.55 12.07
C ASN A 13 -1.94 -4.35 11.25
N HIS A 14 -1.87 -3.15 11.85
CA HIS A 14 -1.27 -1.97 11.22
C HIS A 14 0.20 -2.21 10.85
N GLU A 15 0.99 -2.75 11.78
CA GLU A 15 2.40 -3.08 11.55
C GLU A 15 2.56 -4.19 10.49
N GLN A 16 1.66 -5.18 10.46
CA GLN A 16 1.68 -6.21 9.43
C GLN A 16 1.49 -5.64 8.02
N TYR A 17 0.66 -4.61 7.84
CA TYR A 17 0.52 -3.96 6.54
C TYR A 17 1.82 -3.26 6.08
N GLU A 18 2.60 -2.72 7.02
CA GLU A 18 3.92 -2.16 6.70
C GLU A 18 4.87 -3.25 6.18
N LEU A 19 4.93 -4.39 6.85
CA LEU A 19 5.77 -5.52 6.45
C LEU A 19 5.36 -6.07 5.08
N VAL A 20 4.05 -6.20 4.81
CA VAL A 20 3.55 -6.62 3.50
C VAL A 20 3.93 -5.59 2.43
N ALA A 21 3.78 -4.30 2.68
CA ALA A 21 4.18 -3.25 1.74
C ALA A 21 5.69 -3.28 1.43
N GLN A 22 6.54 -3.52 2.44
CA GLN A 22 7.98 -3.71 2.23
C GLN A 22 8.27 -4.98 1.42
N GLY A 23 7.56 -6.07 1.69
CA GLY A 23 7.65 -7.30 0.91
C GLY A 23 7.31 -7.11 -0.57
N VAL A 24 6.29 -6.31 -0.88
CA VAL A 24 5.94 -5.94 -2.27
C VAL A 24 7.07 -5.17 -2.94
N LYS A 25 7.72 -4.21 -2.24
CA LYS A 25 8.90 -3.49 -2.77
C LYS A 25 10.07 -4.41 -3.07
N LEU A 26 10.37 -5.33 -2.16
CA LEU A 26 11.46 -6.29 -2.38
C LEU A 26 11.15 -7.20 -3.57
N THR A 27 9.89 -7.60 -3.73
CA THR A 27 9.43 -8.36 -4.90
C THR A 27 9.55 -7.54 -6.20
N ALA A 28 9.26 -6.25 -6.16
CA ALA A 28 9.44 -5.33 -7.27
C ALA A 28 10.91 -5.23 -7.71
N LEU A 29 11.83 -5.13 -6.76
CA LEU A 29 13.26 -5.16 -7.05
C LEU A 29 13.70 -6.52 -7.59
N ALA A 30 13.27 -7.62 -6.96
CA ALA A 30 13.64 -8.97 -7.38
C ALA A 30 13.17 -9.27 -8.82
N THR A 31 11.95 -8.86 -9.17
CA THR A 31 11.40 -9.03 -10.53
C THR A 31 12.13 -8.16 -11.56
N LEU A 32 12.55 -6.95 -11.20
CA LEU A 32 13.41 -6.13 -12.05
C LEU A 32 14.75 -6.84 -12.33
N PHE A 33 15.46 -7.27 -11.28
CA PHE A 33 16.74 -7.96 -11.42
C PHE A 33 16.62 -9.24 -12.24
N ALA A 34 15.61 -10.08 -11.95
CA ALA A 34 15.36 -11.28 -12.73
C ALA A 34 15.06 -10.97 -14.20
N GLY A 35 14.28 -9.92 -14.46
CA GLY A 35 13.96 -9.44 -15.80
C GLY A 35 15.20 -9.06 -16.61
N LEU A 36 16.13 -8.34 -15.98
CA LEU A 36 17.40 -7.96 -16.60
C LEU A 36 18.29 -9.18 -16.91
N VAL A 37 18.42 -10.12 -15.97
CA VAL A 37 19.24 -11.34 -16.15
C VAL A 37 18.67 -12.25 -17.24
N LEU A 38 17.34 -12.38 -17.30
CA LEU A 38 16.63 -13.20 -18.28
C LEU A 38 16.38 -12.48 -19.62
N ASN A 39 16.79 -11.21 -19.72
CA ASN A 39 16.58 -10.35 -20.88
C ASN A 39 15.11 -10.30 -21.32
N LEU A 40 14.20 -10.12 -20.36
CA LEU A 40 12.77 -9.96 -20.62
C LEU A 40 12.48 -8.60 -21.27
N SER A 41 11.45 -8.56 -22.11
CA SER A 41 11.01 -7.31 -22.74
C SER A 41 10.68 -6.23 -21.69
N PRO A 42 11.18 -4.98 -21.86
CA PRO A 42 10.89 -3.85 -20.97
C PRO A 42 9.39 -3.61 -20.77
N CYS A 43 8.58 -3.78 -21.82
CA CYS A 43 7.11 -3.64 -21.76
C CYS A 43 6.48 -4.54 -20.70
N TRP A 44 6.90 -5.82 -20.63
CA TRP A 44 6.39 -6.76 -19.63
C TRP A 44 6.84 -6.38 -18.23
N LEU A 45 8.08 -5.93 -18.07
CA LEU A 45 8.59 -5.46 -16.78
C LEU A 45 7.83 -4.24 -16.30
N ILE A 46 7.58 -3.25 -17.16
CA ILE A 46 6.78 -2.05 -16.84
C ILE A 46 5.39 -2.45 -16.34
N LEU A 47 4.69 -3.36 -17.04
CA LEU A 47 3.36 -3.82 -16.63
C LEU A 47 3.38 -4.49 -15.25
N ILE A 48 4.37 -5.35 -14.98
CA ILE A 48 4.52 -6.01 -13.67
C ILE A 48 4.77 -4.96 -12.58
N GLN A 49 5.64 -3.98 -12.83
CA GLN A 49 5.95 -2.92 -11.86
C GLN A 49 4.73 -2.04 -11.56
N LEU A 50 3.90 -1.71 -12.56
CA LEU A 50 2.65 -0.98 -12.36
C LEU A 50 1.66 -1.76 -11.48
N LEU A 51 1.56 -3.08 -11.67
CA LEU A 51 0.71 -3.93 -10.84
C LEU A 51 1.21 -3.98 -9.38
N LEU A 52 2.51 -4.15 -9.17
CA LEU A 52 3.11 -4.15 -7.82
C LEU A 52 2.96 -2.78 -7.14
N TRP A 53 3.13 -1.68 -7.88
CA TRP A 53 2.90 -0.32 -7.39
C TRP A 53 1.45 -0.13 -6.92
N GLY A 54 0.48 -0.58 -7.72
CA GLY A 54 -0.93 -0.55 -7.35
C GLY A 54 -1.25 -1.38 -6.10
N GLN A 55 -0.66 -2.58 -5.99
CA GLN A 55 -0.83 -3.43 -4.80
C GLN A 55 -0.30 -2.76 -3.53
N GLU A 56 0.88 -2.15 -3.59
CA GLU A 56 1.42 -1.41 -2.45
C GLU A 56 0.50 -0.24 -2.05
N ALA A 57 0.00 0.51 -3.04
CA ALA A 57 -0.93 1.61 -2.78
C ALA A 57 -2.22 1.16 -2.07
N ILE A 58 -2.74 -0.02 -2.42
CA ILE A 58 -3.90 -0.64 -1.74
C ILE A 58 -3.57 -0.94 -0.29
N TRP A 59 -2.44 -1.62 -0.01
CA TRP A 59 -2.02 -1.92 1.36
C TRP A 59 -1.83 -0.65 2.20
N LYS A 60 -1.17 0.36 1.65
CA LYS A 60 -0.97 1.67 2.32
C LYS A 60 -2.28 2.44 2.56
N THR A 61 -3.30 2.18 1.76
CA THR A 61 -4.64 2.73 1.98
C THR A 61 -5.35 2.04 3.15
N PHE A 62 -5.26 0.71 3.24
CA PHE A 62 -5.80 -0.03 4.38
C PHE A 62 -5.08 0.29 5.68
N GLN A 63 -3.75 0.41 5.64
CA GLN A 63 -2.94 0.86 6.77
C GLN A 63 -3.39 2.25 7.26
N ALA A 64 -3.57 3.21 6.36
CA ALA A 64 -4.01 4.57 6.72
C ALA A 64 -5.42 4.58 7.36
N ARG A 65 -6.37 3.84 6.79
CA ARG A 65 -7.73 3.73 7.38
C ARG A 65 -7.71 3.12 8.77
N LEU A 66 -6.84 2.13 8.99
CA LEU A 66 -6.68 1.50 10.30
C LEU A 66 -6.02 2.46 11.30
N ALA A 67 -5.03 3.24 10.86
CA ALA A 67 -4.39 4.27 11.69
C ALA A 67 -5.41 5.34 12.13
N ASP A 68 -6.24 5.85 11.22
CA ASP A 68 -7.29 6.82 11.53
C ASP A 68 -8.28 6.26 12.57
N TYR A 69 -8.64 4.97 12.44
CA TYR A 69 -9.49 4.30 13.42
C TYR A 69 -8.81 4.10 14.78
N LEU A 70 -7.52 3.72 14.81
CA LEU A 70 -6.76 3.56 16.05
C LEU A 70 -6.68 4.89 16.82
N LEU A 71 -6.41 6.00 16.14
CA LEU A 71 -6.42 7.33 16.75
C LEU A 71 -7.80 7.70 17.30
N ALA A 72 -8.87 7.38 16.57
CA ALA A 72 -10.23 7.58 17.05
C ALA A 72 -10.50 6.71 18.30
N LEU A 73 -10.02 5.46 18.31
CA LEU A 73 -10.16 4.51 19.43
C LEU A 73 -9.46 4.97 20.70
N GLU A 74 -8.28 5.56 20.56
CA GLU A 74 -7.53 6.15 21.67
C GLU A 74 -8.29 7.34 22.30
N SER A 75 -8.93 8.16 21.47
CA SER A 75 -9.74 9.28 21.95
C SER A 75 -11.08 8.87 22.55
N ASN A 76 -11.68 7.79 22.05
CA ASN A 76 -12.96 7.27 22.51
C ASN A 76 -12.95 5.73 22.58
N PRO A 77 -12.68 5.15 23.76
CA PRO A 77 -12.68 3.70 23.99
C PRO A 77 -14.03 3.01 23.70
N GLN A 78 -15.14 3.75 23.69
CA GLN A 78 -16.47 3.21 23.43
C GLN A 78 -16.83 3.15 21.94
N LEU A 79 -15.88 3.41 21.03
CA LEU A 79 -16.13 3.30 19.60
C LEU A 79 -16.62 1.89 19.20
N PRO A 80 -17.56 1.82 18.25
CA PRO A 80 -18.04 0.55 17.71
C PRO A 80 -16.89 -0.19 17.00
N GLY A 81 -17.09 -1.47 16.71
CA GLY A 81 -16.10 -2.28 16.00
C GLY A 81 -15.69 -1.66 14.65
N TYR A 82 -14.44 -1.92 14.24
CA TYR A 82 -13.81 -1.31 13.06
C TYR A 82 -14.69 -1.29 11.80
N TYR A 83 -15.30 -2.42 11.44
CA TYR A 83 -16.14 -2.49 10.23
C TYR A 83 -17.43 -1.67 10.34
N GLN A 84 -18.03 -1.59 11.52
CA GLN A 84 -19.22 -0.76 11.74
C GLN A 84 -18.87 0.71 11.68
N TYR A 85 -17.75 1.11 12.31
CA TYR A 85 -17.20 2.47 12.19
C TYR A 85 -16.87 2.82 10.73
N TRP A 86 -16.26 1.91 10.00
CA TRP A 86 -15.93 2.13 8.60
C TRP A 86 -17.18 2.28 7.72
N GLN A 87 -18.23 1.50 7.98
CA GLN A 87 -19.48 1.62 7.23
C GLN A 87 -20.13 3.00 7.39
N THR A 88 -20.07 3.62 8.58
CA THR A 88 -20.64 4.96 8.80
C THR A 88 -19.81 6.07 8.17
N GLN A 89 -18.51 5.85 7.96
CA GLN A 89 -17.59 6.81 7.32
C GLN A 89 -17.20 6.44 5.89
N ARG A 90 -17.88 5.46 5.28
CA ARG A 90 -17.48 4.90 3.99
C ARG A 90 -17.54 5.97 2.90
N PRO A 91 -16.42 6.27 2.20
CA PRO A 91 -16.45 7.14 1.04
C PRO A 91 -17.29 6.55 -0.10
N SER A 92 -17.77 7.40 -1.00
CA SER A 92 -18.30 6.94 -2.28
C SER A 92 -17.27 6.13 -3.07
N SER A 93 -17.70 5.36 -4.07
CA SER A 93 -16.78 4.58 -4.93
C SER A 93 -15.70 5.46 -5.56
N LEU A 94 -16.04 6.69 -5.97
CA LEU A 94 -15.07 7.68 -6.45
C LEU A 94 -14.10 8.12 -5.34
N GLY A 95 -14.59 8.32 -4.12
CA GLY A 95 -13.75 8.61 -2.96
C GLY A 95 -12.74 7.49 -2.66
N LEU A 96 -13.13 6.23 -2.85
CA LEU A 96 -12.23 5.08 -2.70
C LEU A 96 -11.11 5.10 -3.76
N ILE A 97 -11.45 5.38 -5.01
CA ILE A 97 -10.45 5.50 -6.10
C ILE A 97 -9.47 6.63 -5.81
N ILE A 98 -9.96 7.79 -5.37
CA ILE A 98 -9.12 8.93 -5.00
C ILE A 98 -8.18 8.56 -3.85
N GLN A 99 -8.65 7.79 -2.85
CA GLN A 99 -7.79 7.33 -1.76
C GLN A 99 -6.66 6.42 -2.25
N TYR A 100 -6.95 5.47 -3.16
CA TYR A 100 -5.92 4.62 -3.74
C TYR A 100 -4.91 5.45 -4.55
N GLY A 101 -5.39 6.40 -5.35
CA GLY A 101 -4.52 7.35 -6.06
C GLY A 101 -3.62 8.13 -5.11
N LYS A 102 -4.17 8.75 -4.06
CA LYS A 102 -3.39 9.48 -3.06
C LYS A 102 -2.33 8.60 -2.40
N SER A 103 -2.65 7.35 -2.08
CA SER A 103 -1.69 6.40 -1.52
C SER A 103 -0.58 6.03 -2.51
N ALA A 104 -0.90 5.87 -3.81
CA ALA A 104 0.08 5.58 -4.84
C ALA A 104 1.10 6.71 -5.02
N PHE A 105 0.67 7.97 -4.88
CA PHE A 105 1.51 9.16 -4.99
C PHE A 105 2.21 9.57 -3.69
N ARG A 106 2.07 8.82 -2.58
CA ARG A 106 2.87 9.07 -1.38
C ARG A 106 4.35 8.91 -1.73
N PRO A 107 5.24 9.83 -1.30
CA PRO A 107 6.66 9.75 -1.65
C PRO A 107 7.30 8.39 -1.34
N THR A 108 6.89 7.77 -0.22
CA THR A 108 7.38 6.45 0.21
C THR A 108 7.00 5.30 -0.72
N VAL A 109 5.91 5.46 -1.48
CA VAL A 109 5.41 4.49 -2.45
C VAL A 109 5.91 4.86 -3.84
N LEU A 110 5.77 6.12 -4.25
CA LEU A 110 6.12 6.60 -5.59
C LEU A 110 7.60 6.48 -5.91
N PHE A 111 8.48 6.82 -4.96
CA PHE A 111 9.92 6.95 -5.24
C PHE A 111 10.56 5.66 -5.79
N PRO A 112 10.38 4.47 -5.16
CA PRO A 112 10.92 3.22 -5.70
C PRO A 112 10.43 2.90 -7.12
N TYR A 113 9.12 2.89 -7.37
CA TYR A 113 8.59 2.54 -8.69
C TYR A 113 8.90 3.60 -9.74
N GLY A 114 8.91 4.88 -9.38
CA GLY A 114 9.29 5.97 -10.28
C GLY A 114 10.71 5.79 -10.82
N LEU A 115 11.65 5.42 -9.95
CA LEU A 115 13.03 5.13 -10.36
C LEU A 115 13.12 3.88 -11.25
N ILE A 116 12.40 2.81 -10.90
CA ILE A 116 12.39 1.57 -11.69
C ILE A 116 11.83 1.82 -13.09
N LEU A 117 10.67 2.49 -13.18
CA LEU A 117 10.02 2.81 -14.45
C LEU A 117 10.89 3.73 -15.31
N MET A 118 11.51 4.75 -14.72
CA MET A 118 12.45 5.61 -15.42
C MET A 118 13.62 4.81 -15.99
N GLY A 119 14.20 3.89 -15.21
CA GLY A 119 15.29 3.03 -15.68
C GLY A 119 14.89 2.12 -16.85
N LEU A 120 13.71 1.50 -16.77
CA LEU A 120 13.20 0.62 -17.84
C LEU A 120 12.93 1.37 -19.14
N LEU A 121 12.35 2.57 -19.06
CA LEU A 121 12.10 3.41 -20.24
C LEU A 121 13.39 3.87 -20.92
N LEU A 122 14.46 4.12 -20.14
CA LEU A 122 15.77 4.46 -20.71
C LEU A 122 16.41 3.28 -21.46
N VAL A 123 16.24 2.05 -20.96
CA VAL A 123 16.77 0.84 -21.63
C VAL A 123 16.05 0.56 -22.95
N GLU A 124 14.75 0.83 -23.03
CA GLU A 124 13.97 0.59 -24.26
C GLU A 124 14.31 1.56 -25.40
N VAL A 125 14.82 2.75 -25.07
CA VAL A 125 15.16 3.81 -26.04
C VAL A 125 16.56 3.61 -26.66
N VAL A 126 17.42 2.76 -26.07
CA VAL A 126 18.80 2.50 -26.51
C VAL A 126 18.87 1.24 -27.36
#